data_AF-T1AJ13-F1
#
_entry.id   AF-T1AJ13-F1
#
_cell.length_a   1.000
_cell.length_b   1.000
_cell.length_c   1.000
_cell.angle_alpha   90.00
_cell.angle_beta   90.00
_cell.angle_gamma   90.00
#
_symmetry.space_group_name_H-M   'P 1'
#
loop_
_entity.id
_entity.type
_entity.pdbx_description
1 polymer ?
#
loop_
_entity_poly.entity_id
_entity_poly.type
_entity_poly.pdbx_seq_one_letter_code
_entity_poly.pdbx_strand_id
1 'polypeptide(L)'
;MCVFGGREALYRVEQFYDGHDLERLFGPGISAHDFNDDALGRALDKLSAAGPKRVFSTLAFHALTVQEIPWDAVHGDTTSVSLYGEYEGYDEPGLLRLVPGYSKDGHPELKQLMIGLATTRDGIPMLADVMDGNTSDKVWNLRLVRELSRNL
;
A
#
# COMPACT_ATOMS: atom_id res chain seq x y z
N MET A 1 0.92 -16.16 -4.00
CA MET A 1 -0.39 -16.03 -4.65
C MET A 1 -0.75 -14.55 -4.60
N CYS A 2 -0.69 -13.83 -5.72
CA CYS A 2 -1.19 -12.46 -5.76
C CYS A 2 -2.72 -12.55 -5.82
N VAL A 3 -3.38 -12.21 -4.72
CA VAL A 3 -4.83 -12.35 -4.55
C VAL A 3 -5.60 -11.41 -5.51
N PHE A 4 -4.95 -10.33 -5.94
CA PHE A 4 -5.40 -9.44 -7.01
C PHE A 4 -4.40 -9.50 -8.18
N GLY A 5 -4.40 -10.63 -8.88
CA GLY A 5 -3.58 -10.84 -10.08
C GLY A 5 -4.14 -10.08 -11.29
N GLY A 6 -4.14 -8.75 -11.24
CA GLY A 6 -4.69 -7.88 -12.28
C GLY A 6 -5.11 -6.53 -11.70
N ARG A 7 -5.04 -5.46 -12.50
CA ARG A 7 -5.64 -4.15 -12.14
C ARG A 7 -7.16 -4.21 -12.27
N GLU A 8 -7.79 -5.12 -11.53
CA GLU A 8 -9.25 -5.17 -11.47
C GLU A 8 -9.74 -3.99 -10.64
N ALA A 9 -10.65 -3.20 -11.21
CA ALA A 9 -11.29 -2.14 -10.47
C ALA A 9 -12.03 -2.76 -9.26
N LEU A 10 -12.08 -2.05 -8.13
CA LEU A 10 -12.70 -2.56 -6.88
C LEU A 10 -14.10 -3.14 -7.10
N TYR A 11 -14.91 -2.51 -7.95
CA TYR A 11 -16.27 -2.97 -8.29
C TYR A 11 -16.33 -4.25 -9.13
N ARG A 12 -15.20 -4.74 -9.64
CA ARG A 12 -15.09 -6.00 -10.39
C ARG A 12 -14.53 -7.13 -9.57
N VAL A 13 -14.13 -6.90 -8.32
CA VAL A 13 -13.50 -7.95 -7.50
C VAL A 13 -14.46 -9.10 -7.22
N GLU A 14 -15.74 -8.82 -6.99
CA GLU A 14 -16.78 -9.86 -6.90
C GLU A 14 -16.82 -10.71 -8.17
N GLN A 15 -16.83 -10.09 -9.36
CA GLN A 15 -16.84 -10.80 -10.64
C GLN A 15 -15.53 -11.57 -10.87
N PHE A 16 -14.39 -11.03 -10.44
CA PHE A 16 -13.10 -11.70 -10.52
C PHE A 16 -13.12 -13.01 -9.76
N TYR A 17 -13.75 -13.04 -8.59
CA TYR A 17 -13.89 -14.25 -7.79
C TYR A 17 -15.00 -15.20 -8.24
N ASP A 18 -15.81 -14.81 -9.22
CA ASP A 18 -16.76 -15.72 -9.82
C ASP A 18 -16.02 -16.91 -10.46
N GLY A 19 -16.49 -18.12 -10.18
CA GLY A 19 -15.84 -19.37 -10.61
C GLY A 19 -14.53 -19.74 -9.88
N HIS A 20 -14.12 -19.02 -8.83
CA HIS A 20 -12.99 -19.41 -7.97
C HIS A 20 -13.43 -20.23 -6.75
N ASP A 21 -12.57 -21.15 -6.30
CA ASP A 21 -12.80 -21.95 -5.07
C ASP A 21 -12.45 -21.12 -3.82
N LEU A 22 -13.35 -20.23 -3.42
CA LEU A 22 -13.13 -19.29 -2.33
C LEU A 22 -13.08 -19.95 -0.96
N GLU A 23 -13.80 -21.06 -0.77
CA GLU A 23 -13.77 -21.79 0.49
C GLU A 23 -12.37 -22.33 0.78
N ARG A 24 -11.67 -22.77 -0.26
CA ARG A 24 -10.27 -23.20 -0.14
C ARG A 24 -9.30 -22.04 0.09
N LEU A 25 -9.57 -20.85 -0.45
CA LEU A 25 -8.68 -19.69 -0.34
C LEU A 25 -8.85 -18.94 0.99
N PHE A 26 -10.10 -18.78 1.44
CA PHE A 26 -10.46 -17.88 2.54
C PHE A 26 -11.18 -18.56 3.71
N GLY A 27 -11.59 -19.82 3.54
CA GLY A 27 -12.29 -20.59 4.56
C GLY A 27 -13.76 -20.84 4.24
N PRO A 28 -14.41 -21.75 4.98
CA PRO A 28 -15.76 -22.22 4.66
C PRO A 28 -16.80 -21.10 4.76
N GLY A 29 -17.79 -21.13 3.87
CA GLY A 29 -18.90 -20.17 3.84
C GLY A 29 -18.57 -18.81 3.20
N ILE A 30 -17.37 -18.65 2.63
CA ILE A 30 -16.99 -17.43 1.90
C ILE A 30 -17.41 -17.55 0.44
N SER A 31 -18.09 -16.52 -0.05
CA SER A 31 -18.59 -16.39 -1.40
C SER A 31 -18.04 -15.13 -2.09
N ALA A 32 -18.19 -15.05 -3.42
CA ALA A 32 -17.72 -13.89 -4.19
C ALA A 32 -18.42 -12.60 -3.76
N HIS A 33 -19.70 -12.70 -3.38
CA HIS A 33 -20.52 -11.59 -2.91
C HIS A 33 -19.98 -10.94 -1.62
N ASP A 34 -19.17 -11.66 -0.84
CA ASP A 34 -18.51 -11.09 0.35
C ASP A 34 -17.40 -10.08 -0.03
N PHE A 35 -16.99 -10.05 -1.29
CA PHE A 35 -15.97 -9.16 -1.86
C PHE A 35 -16.56 -8.11 -2.81
N ASN A 36 -17.80 -7.67 -2.57
CA ASN A 36 -18.41 -6.56 -3.31
C ASN A 36 -17.72 -5.21 -3.00
N ASP A 37 -17.98 -4.20 -3.83
CA ASP A 37 -17.40 -2.86 -3.72
C ASP A 37 -17.68 -2.19 -2.38
N ASP A 38 -18.90 -2.29 -1.87
CA ASP A 38 -19.30 -1.76 -0.58
C ASP A 38 -18.49 -2.37 0.57
N ALA A 39 -18.29 -3.69 0.56
CA ALA A 39 -17.51 -4.41 1.56
C ALA A 39 -16.03 -4.02 1.50
N LEU A 40 -15.46 -3.94 0.29
CA LEU A 40 -14.07 -3.54 0.09
C LEU A 40 -13.84 -2.07 0.41
N GLY A 41 -14.77 -1.18 0.09
CA GLY A 41 -14.75 0.23 0.47
C GLY A 41 -14.69 0.39 1.99
N ARG A 42 -15.60 -0.28 2.71
CA ARG A 42 -15.55 -0.31 4.20
C ARG A 42 -14.26 -0.91 4.75
N ALA A 43 -13.65 -1.87 4.05
CA ALA A 43 -12.35 -2.42 4.46
C ALA A 43 -11.23 -1.39 4.29
N LEU A 44 -11.21 -0.63 3.20
CA LEU A 44 -10.26 0.47 2.99
C LEU A 44 -10.41 1.57 4.03
N ASP A 45 -11.64 1.94 4.40
CA ASP A 45 -11.89 2.92 5.48
C ASP A 45 -11.30 2.43 6.82
N LYS A 46 -11.51 1.15 7.15
CA LYS A 46 -10.94 0.54 8.36
C LYS A 46 -9.41 0.50 8.32
N LEU A 47 -8.82 0.20 7.16
CA LEU A 47 -7.36 0.21 6.98
C LEU A 47 -6.79 1.62 7.14
N SER A 48 -7.46 2.62 6.56
CA SER A 48 -7.11 4.04 6.72
C SER A 48 -7.13 4.45 8.19
N ALA A 49 -8.23 4.16 8.90
CA ALA A 49 -8.39 4.47 10.32
C ALA A 49 -7.36 3.75 11.22
N ALA A 50 -6.98 2.52 10.87
CA ALA A 50 -5.97 1.75 11.61
C ALA A 50 -4.53 2.23 11.35
N GLY A 51 -4.31 3.02 10.30
CA GLY A 51 -2.99 3.42 9.82
C GLY A 51 -2.39 2.34 8.90
N PRO A 52 -2.47 2.49 7.57
CA PRO A 52 -2.04 1.46 6.62
C PRO A 52 -0.57 1.03 6.80
N LYS A 53 0.32 2.01 7.05
CA LYS A 53 1.74 1.75 7.36
C LYS A 53 1.91 0.81 8.55
N ARG A 54 1.15 1.02 9.62
CA ARG A 54 1.21 0.19 10.84
C ARG A 54 0.71 -1.23 10.54
N VAL A 55 -0.43 -1.35 9.89
CA VAL A 55 -1.01 -2.66 9.51
C VAL A 55 -0.02 -3.44 8.66
N PHE A 56 0.48 -2.84 7.59
CA PHE A 56 1.44 -3.48 6.68
C PHE A 56 2.73 -3.88 7.41
N SER A 57 3.36 -2.95 8.11
CA SER A 57 4.65 -3.22 8.75
C SER A 57 4.52 -4.29 9.83
N THR A 58 3.43 -4.29 10.60
CA THR A 58 3.17 -5.34 11.61
C THR A 58 3.10 -6.72 10.97
N LEU A 59 2.36 -6.87 9.86
CA LEU A 59 2.27 -8.13 9.13
C LEU A 59 3.60 -8.54 8.52
N ALA A 60 4.33 -7.61 7.92
CA ALA A 60 5.63 -7.84 7.32
C ALA A 60 6.66 -8.31 8.36
N PHE A 61 6.81 -7.61 9.47
CA PHE A 61 7.72 -8.01 10.56
C PHE A 61 7.33 -9.34 11.18
N HIS A 62 6.03 -9.60 11.37
CA HIS A 62 5.57 -10.90 11.84
C HIS A 62 5.96 -12.03 10.86
N ALA A 63 5.76 -11.82 9.56
CA ALA A 63 6.15 -12.79 8.53
C ALA A 63 7.67 -13.03 8.53
N LEU A 64 8.48 -11.98 8.59
CA LEU A 64 9.95 -12.10 8.68
C LEU A 64 10.37 -12.89 9.92
N THR A 65 9.72 -12.67 11.05
CA THR A 65 10.01 -13.35 12.32
C THR A 65 9.65 -14.83 12.25
N VAL A 66 8.43 -15.15 11.79
CA VAL A 66 7.95 -16.54 11.68
C VAL A 66 8.76 -17.36 10.67
N GLN A 67 9.23 -16.71 9.60
CA GLN A 67 10.05 -17.35 8.57
C GLN A 67 11.55 -17.28 8.86
N GLU A 68 11.95 -16.71 10.02
CA GLU A 68 13.35 -16.56 10.44
C GLU A 68 14.25 -15.89 9.39
N ILE A 69 13.69 -14.91 8.67
CA ILE A 69 14.39 -14.23 7.58
C ILE A 69 15.31 -13.16 8.17
N PRO A 70 16.63 -13.21 7.92
CA PRO A 70 17.55 -12.20 8.40
C PRO A 70 17.37 -10.87 7.66
N TRP A 71 17.61 -9.77 8.36
CA TRP A 71 17.49 -8.41 7.82
C TRP A 71 18.59 -7.49 8.39
N ASP A 72 19.83 -7.93 8.28
CA ASP A 72 21.05 -7.21 8.64
C ASP A 72 21.31 -5.95 7.80
N ALA A 73 20.63 -5.83 6.66
CA ALA A 73 20.62 -4.66 5.80
C ALA A 73 19.20 -4.33 5.34
N VAL A 74 18.92 -3.02 5.26
CA VAL A 74 17.63 -2.48 4.81
C VAL A 74 17.87 -1.59 3.60
N HIS A 75 17.14 -1.85 2.52
CA HIS A 75 17.12 -1.03 1.31
C HIS A 75 15.84 -0.20 1.30
N GLY A 76 15.98 1.13 1.33
CA GLY A 76 14.86 2.05 1.20
C GLY A 76 14.89 2.73 -0.16
N ASP A 77 13.75 2.76 -0.83
CA ASP A 77 13.58 3.57 -2.04
C ASP A 77 12.18 4.19 -2.07
N THR A 78 12.03 5.26 -2.84
CA THR A 78 10.78 5.99 -3.02
C THR A 78 10.39 6.01 -4.48
N THR A 79 9.10 5.91 -4.74
CA THR A 79 8.54 6.04 -6.08
C THR A 79 7.28 6.89 -6.05
N SER A 80 7.00 7.56 -7.16
CA SER A 80 5.78 8.32 -7.36
C SER A 80 4.72 7.45 -8.04
N VAL A 81 3.46 7.60 -7.66
CA VAL A 81 2.33 7.03 -8.39
C VAL A 81 1.47 8.17 -8.95
N SER A 82 1.34 8.21 -10.27
CA SER A 82 0.44 9.13 -10.97
C SER A 82 -1.01 8.70 -10.83
N LEU A 83 -1.88 9.66 -10.54
CA LEU A 83 -3.31 9.45 -10.31
C LEU A 83 -4.12 10.05 -11.45
N TYR A 84 -5.15 9.32 -11.87
CA TYR A 84 -6.03 9.70 -12.98
C TYR A 84 -7.42 9.93 -12.42
N GLY A 85 -7.89 11.19 -12.45
CA GLY A 85 -9.19 11.59 -11.92
C GLY A 85 -9.14 12.95 -11.24
N GLU A 86 -10.32 13.48 -10.90
CA GLU A 86 -10.43 14.83 -10.33
C GLU A 86 -10.09 14.86 -8.84
N TYR A 87 -10.33 13.80 -8.06
CA TYR A 87 -10.06 13.76 -6.61
C TYR A 87 -10.56 15.03 -5.87
N GLU A 88 -11.76 15.52 -6.21
CA GLU A 88 -12.35 16.68 -5.56
C GLU A 88 -12.58 16.40 -4.06
N GLY A 89 -12.34 17.39 -3.20
CA GLY A 89 -12.50 17.25 -1.74
C GLY A 89 -11.33 16.61 -0.99
N TYR A 90 -10.26 16.21 -1.67
CA TYR A 90 -9.06 15.66 -1.02
C TYR A 90 -8.03 16.71 -0.56
N ASP A 91 -8.41 17.99 -0.55
CA ASP A 91 -7.61 19.10 -0.02
C ASP A 91 -7.86 19.35 1.49
N GLU A 92 -8.65 18.49 2.14
CA GLU A 92 -8.99 18.62 3.56
C GLU A 92 -7.77 18.36 4.48
N PRO A 93 -7.63 19.11 5.58
CA PRO A 93 -6.59 18.86 6.57
C PRO A 93 -6.66 17.43 7.13
N GLY A 94 -5.56 16.69 7.04
CA GLY A 94 -5.47 15.31 7.52
C GLY A 94 -5.55 14.26 6.42
N LEU A 95 -5.86 14.66 5.18
CA LEU A 95 -5.73 13.81 3.99
C LEU A 95 -4.36 14.00 3.32
N LEU A 96 -4.01 13.03 2.46
CA LEU A 96 -2.82 13.11 1.62
C LEU A 96 -2.95 14.25 0.62
N ARG A 97 -1.93 15.09 0.54
CA ARG A 97 -1.90 16.19 -0.42
C ARG A 97 -1.54 15.67 -1.81
N LEU A 98 -2.52 15.64 -2.70
CA LEU A 98 -2.37 15.18 -4.08
C LEU A 98 -2.05 16.37 -4.99
N VAL A 99 -0.81 16.48 -5.43
CA VAL A 99 -0.34 17.60 -6.26
C VAL A 99 0.32 17.13 -7.54
N PRO A 100 0.28 17.90 -8.64
CA PRO A 100 1.11 17.65 -9.80
C PRO A 100 2.61 17.74 -9.46
N GLY A 101 3.45 17.10 -10.26
CA GLY A 101 4.90 17.27 -10.12
C GLY A 101 5.71 16.44 -11.10
N TYR A 102 6.94 16.09 -10.72
CA TYR A 102 7.87 15.47 -11.65
C TYR A 102 7.46 14.02 -11.97
N SER A 103 7.01 13.80 -13.20
CA SER A 103 6.62 12.48 -13.72
C SER A 103 7.69 11.96 -14.67
N LYS A 104 8.28 10.80 -14.34
CA LYS A 104 9.21 10.08 -15.24
C LYS A 104 8.49 9.52 -16.48
N ASP A 105 7.17 9.34 -16.39
CA ASP A 105 6.32 8.83 -17.46
C ASP A 105 5.82 9.94 -18.39
N GLY A 106 6.29 11.18 -18.22
CA GLY A 106 5.99 12.29 -19.13
C GLY A 106 4.64 12.98 -18.91
N HIS A 107 3.99 12.74 -17.77
CA HIS A 107 2.68 13.30 -17.41
C HIS A 107 2.74 14.24 -16.19
N PRO A 108 3.38 15.42 -16.30
CA PRO A 108 3.54 16.35 -15.20
C PRO A 108 2.23 17.01 -14.73
N GLU A 109 1.18 16.95 -15.53
CA GLU A 109 -0.16 17.44 -15.22
C GLU A 109 -0.91 16.58 -14.21
N LEU A 110 -0.55 15.30 -14.11
CA LEU A 110 -1.25 14.36 -13.22
C LEU A 110 -0.87 14.59 -11.77
N LYS A 111 -1.87 14.51 -10.90
CA LYS A 111 -1.65 14.47 -9.45
C LYS A 111 -0.85 13.21 -9.10
N GLN A 112 0.00 13.31 -8.09
CA GLN A 112 0.77 12.16 -7.63
C GLN A 112 0.73 12.01 -6.11
N LEU A 113 0.99 10.78 -5.67
CA LEU A 113 1.39 10.44 -4.30
C LEU A 113 2.78 9.81 -4.32
N MET A 114 3.46 9.84 -3.17
CA MET A 114 4.76 9.19 -3.00
C MET A 114 4.59 7.92 -2.17
N ILE A 115 5.20 6.83 -2.61
CA ILE A 115 5.30 5.57 -1.87
C ILE A 115 6.76 5.37 -1.49
N GLY A 116 7.02 5.13 -0.22
CA GLY A 116 8.31 4.67 0.27
C GLY A 116 8.24 3.19 0.63
N LEU A 117 9.21 2.39 0.20
CA LEU A 117 9.30 0.98 0.54
C LEU A 117 10.67 0.67 1.12
N ALA A 118 10.69 0.00 2.27
CA ALA A 118 11.90 -0.56 2.85
C ALA A 118 11.84 -2.09 2.77
N THR A 119 12.93 -2.70 2.30
CA THR A 119 13.05 -4.14 2.09
C THR A 119 14.32 -4.71 2.72
N THR A 120 14.33 -6.01 2.94
CA THR A 120 15.57 -6.76 3.24
C THR A 120 16.50 -6.78 2.02
N ARG A 121 17.73 -7.28 2.20
CA ARG A 121 18.68 -7.50 1.10
C ARG A 121 18.07 -8.32 -0.05
N ASP A 122 17.25 -9.30 0.26
CA ASP A 122 16.60 -10.20 -0.71
C ASP A 122 15.30 -9.60 -1.30
N GLY A 123 15.01 -8.32 -1.02
CA GLY A 123 13.86 -7.62 -1.57
C GLY A 123 12.55 -7.91 -0.85
N ILE A 124 12.58 -8.50 0.34
CA ILE A 124 11.37 -8.81 1.10
C ILE A 124 10.87 -7.54 1.81
N PRO A 125 9.62 -7.11 1.59
CA PRO A 125 9.09 -5.90 2.21
C PRO A 125 9.07 -5.95 3.74
N MET A 126 9.43 -4.83 4.35
CA MET A 126 9.45 -4.64 5.81
C MET A 126 8.53 -3.50 6.26
N LEU A 127 8.59 -2.38 5.53
CA LEU A 127 7.83 -1.17 5.84
C LEU A 127 7.42 -0.51 4.54
N ALA A 128 6.18 -0.04 4.48
CA ALA A 128 5.66 0.77 3.39
C ALA A 128 5.05 2.04 3.96
N ASP A 129 5.30 3.17 3.30
CA ASP A 129 4.77 4.48 3.66
C ASP A 129 4.10 5.12 2.44
N VAL A 130 2.99 5.83 2.69
CA VAL A 130 2.28 6.60 1.66
C VAL A 130 2.28 8.05 2.11
N MET A 131 2.76 8.93 1.24
CA MET A 131 3.07 10.32 1.56
C MET A 131 2.52 11.28 0.51
N ASP A 132 2.44 12.54 0.90
CA ASP A 132 2.06 13.65 0.02
C ASP A 132 2.88 13.64 -1.27
N GLY A 133 2.24 14.07 -2.36
CA GLY A 133 2.91 14.28 -3.64
C GLY A 133 4.12 15.20 -3.49
N ASN A 134 5.18 14.89 -4.25
CA ASN A 134 6.47 15.60 -4.20
C ASN A 134 7.23 15.51 -2.85
N THR A 135 6.86 14.61 -1.94
CA THR A 135 7.70 14.32 -0.76
C THR A 135 9.08 13.85 -1.22
N SER A 136 10.13 14.57 -0.79
CA SER A 136 11.50 14.25 -1.19
C SER A 136 12.06 13.05 -0.44
N ASP A 137 12.83 12.24 -1.15
CA ASP A 137 13.59 11.10 -0.62
C ASP A 137 14.49 11.50 0.55
N LYS A 138 15.03 12.71 0.57
CA LYS A 138 15.87 13.20 1.69
C LYS A 138 15.07 13.26 2.99
N VAL A 139 13.82 13.70 2.92
CA VAL A 139 12.92 13.80 4.07
C VAL A 139 12.52 12.41 4.52
N TRP A 140 12.13 11.56 3.56
CA TRP A 140 11.70 10.20 3.87
C TRP A 140 12.83 9.32 4.42
N ASN A 141 14.01 9.32 3.80
CA ASN A 141 15.17 8.54 4.26
C ASN A 141 15.55 8.89 5.70
N LEU A 142 15.58 10.17 6.06
CA LEU A 142 15.84 10.59 7.43
C LEU A 142 14.75 10.11 8.41
N ARG A 143 13.48 10.09 7.98
CA ARG A 143 12.38 9.56 8.79
C ARG A 143 12.52 8.05 8.97
N LEU A 144 12.78 7.31 7.89
CA LEU A 144 12.95 5.86 7.90
C LEU A 144 14.06 5.44 8.85
N VAL A 145 15.26 6.03 8.74
CA VAL A 145 16.40 5.70 9.62
C VAL A 145 16.04 5.93 11.09
N ARG A 146 15.36 7.04 11.41
CA ARG A 146 14.92 7.34 12.78
C ARG A 146 13.89 6.33 13.29
N GLU A 147 12.94 5.94 12.46
CA GLU A 147 11.92 4.95 12.82
C GLU A 147 12.54 3.57 13.06
N LEU A 148 13.42 3.12 12.17
CA LEU A 148 14.13 1.87 12.34
C LEU A 148 14.97 1.90 13.62
N SER A 149 15.71 2.98 13.88
CA SER A 149 16.54 3.10 15.09
C SER A 149 15.78 3.11 16.43
N ARG A 150 14.47 3.37 16.41
CA ARG A 150 13.63 3.45 17.63
C ARG A 150 12.83 2.17 17.89
N ASN A 151 12.57 1.39 16.84
CA ASN A 151 11.74 0.19 16.89
C ASN A 151 12.53 -1.10 16.68
N LEU A 152 13.82 -0.99 16.35
CA LEU A 152 14.87 -1.97 16.62
C LEU A 152 15.31 -1.87 18.09
#